data_AF-A0A1C4VS02-F1
#
_entry.id   AF-A0A1C4VS02-F1
#
_cell.length_a   1.000
_cell.length_b   1.000
_cell.length_c   1.000
_cell.angle_alpha   90.00
_cell.angle_beta   90.00
_cell.angle_gamma   90.00
#
_symmetry.space_group_name_H-M   'P 1'
#
loop_
_entity.id
_entity.type
_entity.pdbx_description
1 polymer ?
#
loop_
_entity_poly.entity_id
_entity_poly.type
_entity_poly.pdbx_seq_one_letter_code
_entity_poly.pdbx_strand_id
1 'polypeptide(L)'
;MPAEYAQTDQFRAATFRVADLSGATFRDCDLTGVRIVSSGVTDLRVSGFNGAAGRVVVDDVDVSAYVSAELDRRHPERVALRAVRTADDHRTMWDAVERLWAGTVARAEALPEPARRQRLDGEWSFVETLRHLVFAADTWVGRMILGEAVPHHRFALPPTDHPSDRAPELGVDLTSEPSYAEVLALHADRLARTRRLAAELT
;
A
#
# COMPACT_ATOMS: atom_id res chain seq x y z
N MET A 1 -5.66 17.22 20.40
CA MET A 1 -5.79 16.09 19.46
C MET A 1 -6.96 16.40 18.55
N PRO A 2 -6.81 16.29 17.21
CA PRO A 2 -7.96 16.36 16.32
C PRO A 2 -8.96 15.25 16.65
N ALA A 3 -10.24 15.49 16.38
CA ALA A 3 -11.26 14.44 16.52
C ALA A 3 -11.02 13.37 15.46
N GLU A 4 -11.05 12.09 15.87
CA GLU A 4 -10.96 10.95 14.97
C GLU A 4 -12.32 10.24 14.93
N TYR A 5 -12.78 9.95 13.72
CA TYR A 5 -14.01 9.21 13.48
C TYR A 5 -13.67 7.95 12.69
N ALA A 6 -13.71 6.79 13.35
CA ALA A 6 -13.37 5.49 12.77
C ALA A 6 -14.58 4.55 12.76
N GLN A 7 -14.62 3.64 11.79
CA GLN A 7 -15.63 2.57 11.70
C GLN A 7 -17.09 3.06 11.82
N THR A 8 -17.41 4.17 11.14
CA THR A 8 -18.73 4.82 11.22
C THR A 8 -19.26 5.20 9.84
N ASP A 9 -20.58 5.23 9.70
CA ASP A 9 -21.30 5.73 8.53
C ASP A 9 -22.12 7.00 8.81
N GLN A 10 -21.93 7.63 9.96
CA GLN A 10 -22.73 8.78 10.42
C GLN A 10 -22.69 10.00 9.48
N PHE A 11 -21.67 10.10 8.62
CA PHE A 11 -21.52 11.19 7.64
C PHE A 11 -22.05 10.82 6.25
N ARG A 12 -22.64 9.63 6.08
CA ARG A 12 -23.26 9.23 4.81
C ARG A 12 -24.33 10.23 4.42
N ALA A 13 -24.22 10.75 3.18
CA ALA A 13 -25.11 11.78 2.64
C ALA A 13 -25.16 13.11 3.45
N ALA A 14 -24.17 13.36 4.30
CA ALA A 14 -24.08 14.61 5.05
C ALA A 14 -23.78 15.80 4.12
N THR A 15 -24.29 16.98 4.48
CA THR A 15 -23.93 18.26 3.86
C THR A 15 -23.28 19.14 4.90
N PHE A 16 -22.03 19.53 4.66
CA PHE A 16 -21.31 20.50 5.48
C PHE A 16 -21.45 21.89 4.85
N ARG A 17 -21.98 22.87 5.58
CA ARG A 17 -22.16 24.25 5.12
C ARG A 17 -21.34 25.20 5.97
N VAL A 18 -20.53 26.05 5.32
CA VAL A 18 -19.70 27.07 6.01
C VAL A 18 -18.88 26.44 7.15
N ALA A 19 -18.33 25.25 6.91
CA ALA A 19 -17.53 24.50 7.87
C ALA A 19 -16.06 24.56 7.47
N ASP A 20 -15.18 24.75 8.46
CA ASP A 20 -13.74 24.64 8.25
C ASP A 20 -13.33 23.15 8.29
N LEU A 21 -12.92 22.64 7.13
CA LEU A 21 -12.39 21.28 6.96
C LEU A 21 -10.89 21.31 6.61
N SER A 22 -10.21 22.43 6.83
CA SER A 22 -8.78 22.56 6.56
C SER A 22 -7.99 21.52 7.37
N GLY A 23 -7.05 20.84 6.70
CA GLY A 23 -6.25 19.77 7.30
C GLY A 23 -6.99 18.45 7.54
N ALA A 24 -8.25 18.31 7.15
CA ALA A 24 -8.96 17.03 7.26
C ALA A 24 -8.32 15.96 6.36
N THR A 25 -8.11 14.77 6.91
CA THR A 25 -7.61 13.59 6.17
C THR A 25 -8.67 12.50 6.16
N PHE A 26 -9.03 12.04 4.96
CA PHE A 26 -9.94 10.92 4.77
C PHE A 26 -9.14 9.67 4.43
N ARG A 27 -8.88 8.82 5.42
CA ARG A 27 -8.13 7.57 5.27
C ARG A 27 -9.10 6.41 5.23
N ASP A 28 -8.95 5.53 4.23
CA ASP A 28 -9.78 4.34 4.03
C ASP A 28 -11.30 4.62 4.06
N CYS A 29 -11.70 5.80 3.58
CA CYS A 29 -13.08 6.25 3.52
C CYS A 29 -13.70 5.97 2.14
N ASP A 30 -14.97 5.59 2.11
CA ASP A 30 -15.76 5.65 0.88
C ASP A 30 -16.15 7.11 0.57
N LEU A 31 -15.49 7.69 -0.45
CA LEU A 31 -15.76 9.05 -0.94
C LEU A 31 -16.58 9.04 -2.22
N THR A 32 -17.22 7.92 -2.57
CA THR A 32 -18.06 7.82 -3.76
C THR A 32 -19.16 8.87 -3.73
N GLY A 33 -19.20 9.71 -4.76
CA GLY A 33 -20.22 10.76 -4.90
C GLY A 33 -20.00 12.01 -4.05
N VAL A 34 -18.87 12.14 -3.34
CA VAL A 34 -18.52 13.39 -2.65
C VAL A 34 -18.41 14.54 -3.67
N ARG A 35 -19.03 15.67 -3.33
CA ARG A 35 -19.04 16.90 -4.14
C ARG A 35 -18.52 18.06 -3.31
N ILE A 36 -17.53 18.77 -3.85
CA ILE A 36 -17.02 20.01 -3.27
C ILE A 36 -17.57 21.16 -4.13
N VAL A 37 -18.49 21.95 -3.58
CA VAL A 37 -19.23 23.00 -4.32
C VAL A 37 -19.02 24.34 -3.63
N SER A 38 -18.67 25.37 -4.40
CA SER A 38 -18.48 26.75 -3.91
C SER A 38 -17.60 26.83 -2.64
N SER A 39 -16.54 26.02 -2.59
CA SER A 39 -15.63 25.91 -1.45
C SER A 39 -14.20 26.25 -1.88
N GLY A 40 -13.36 26.70 -0.95
CA GLY A 40 -11.94 26.87 -1.22
C GLY A 40 -11.26 25.51 -1.39
N VAL A 41 -10.69 25.25 -2.57
CA VAL A 41 -9.98 24.01 -2.89
C VAL A 41 -8.55 24.36 -3.31
N THR A 42 -7.67 24.40 -2.32
CA THR A 42 -6.23 24.62 -2.52
C THR A 42 -5.49 23.42 -1.94
N ASP A 43 -4.44 22.95 -2.62
CA ASP A 43 -3.60 21.82 -2.19
C ASP A 43 -4.38 20.50 -1.95
N LEU A 44 -5.49 20.29 -2.67
CA LEU A 44 -6.24 19.04 -2.61
C LEU A 44 -5.38 17.88 -3.15
N ARG A 45 -5.10 16.91 -2.29
CA ARG A 45 -4.39 15.69 -2.65
C ARG A 45 -5.32 14.50 -2.61
N VAL A 46 -5.40 13.78 -3.74
CA VAL A 46 -6.19 12.55 -3.87
C VAL A 46 -5.25 11.39 -4.19
N SER A 47 -5.14 10.45 -3.26
CA SER A 47 -4.46 9.18 -3.44
C SER A 47 -5.53 8.09 -3.48
N GLY A 48 -5.75 7.50 -4.65
CA GLY A 48 -6.76 6.45 -4.78
C GLY A 48 -6.32 5.12 -4.20
N PHE A 49 -7.29 4.32 -3.76
CA PHE A 49 -7.08 2.92 -3.43
C PHE A 49 -6.38 2.22 -4.60
N ASN A 50 -5.45 1.29 -4.32
CA ASN A 50 -4.65 0.55 -5.32
C ASN A 50 -3.83 1.39 -6.33
N GLY A 51 -3.63 2.69 -6.07
CA GLY A 51 -2.91 3.57 -6.99
C GLY A 51 -3.73 4.00 -8.21
N ALA A 52 -5.06 3.98 -8.08
CA ALA A 52 -6.00 4.58 -9.03
C ALA A 52 -7.13 5.29 -8.28
N ALA A 53 -7.15 6.63 -8.31
CA ALA A 53 -8.38 7.36 -8.01
C ALA A 53 -9.29 7.15 -9.24
N GLY A 54 -10.53 6.72 -9.05
CA GLY A 54 -11.47 6.42 -10.14
C GLY A 54 -11.81 7.65 -11.00
N ARG A 55 -13.09 7.91 -11.26
CA ARG A 55 -13.48 9.14 -11.97
C ARG A 55 -13.30 10.36 -11.07
N VAL A 56 -12.46 11.32 -11.48
CA VAL A 56 -12.22 12.58 -10.78
C VAL A 56 -12.53 13.73 -11.74
N VAL A 57 -13.38 14.64 -11.29
CA VAL A 57 -13.82 15.80 -12.08
C VAL A 57 -13.43 17.07 -11.36
N VAL A 58 -12.72 17.96 -12.06
CA VAL A 58 -12.31 19.29 -11.58
C VAL A 58 -12.94 20.32 -12.51
N ASP A 59 -13.75 21.23 -11.98
CA ASP A 59 -14.48 22.24 -12.75
C ASP A 59 -15.19 21.66 -13.99
N ASP A 60 -15.95 20.58 -13.78
CA ASP A 60 -16.66 19.81 -14.82
C ASP A 60 -15.78 19.12 -15.88
N VAL A 61 -14.45 19.13 -15.70
CA VAL A 61 -13.49 18.41 -16.55
C VAL A 61 -13.09 17.08 -15.91
N ASP A 62 -13.32 15.97 -16.61
CA ASP A 62 -12.83 14.65 -16.20
C ASP A 62 -11.31 14.56 -16.46
N VAL A 63 -10.53 14.47 -15.38
CA VAL A 63 -9.07 14.44 -15.43
C VAL A 63 -8.49 13.03 -15.32
N SER A 64 -9.33 11.99 -15.17
CA SER A 64 -8.86 10.64 -14.85
C SER A 64 -7.98 10.04 -15.95
N ALA A 65 -8.30 10.28 -17.21
CA ALA A 65 -7.50 9.79 -18.33
C ALA A 65 -6.10 10.44 -18.37
N TYR A 66 -6.03 11.75 -18.11
CA TYR A 66 -4.76 12.48 -18.02
C TYR A 66 -3.89 11.94 -16.89
N VAL A 67 -4.46 11.77 -15.69
CA VAL A 67 -3.73 11.23 -14.53
C VAL A 67 -3.27 9.80 -14.80
N SER A 68 -4.12 8.95 -15.36
CA SER A 68 -3.77 7.57 -15.72
C SER A 68 -2.60 7.52 -16.71
N ALA A 69 -2.65 8.34 -17.77
CA ALA A 69 -1.59 8.41 -18.78
C ALA A 69 -0.27 8.93 -18.19
N GLU A 70 -0.31 9.93 -17.30
CA GLU A 70 0.88 10.45 -16.63
C GLU A 70 1.49 9.42 -15.67
N LEU A 71 0.67 8.66 -14.95
CA LEU A 71 1.15 7.55 -14.12
C LEU A 71 1.82 6.47 -14.98
N ASP A 72 1.22 6.10 -16.10
CA ASP A 72 1.80 5.12 -17.02
C ASP A 72 3.11 5.61 -17.65
N ARG A 73 3.23 6.91 -17.92
CA ARG A 73 4.47 7.52 -18.41
C ARG A 73 5.59 7.48 -17.36
N ARG A 74 5.27 7.74 -16.08
CA ARG A 74 6.22 7.71 -14.97
C ARG A 74 6.58 6.29 -14.54
N HIS A 75 5.63 5.38 -14.67
CA HIS A 75 5.70 3.99 -14.21
C HIS A 75 5.27 3.03 -15.34
N PRO A 76 6.12 2.86 -16.38
CA PRO A 76 5.79 2.00 -17.53
C PRO A 76 5.49 0.54 -17.14
N GLU A 77 6.02 0.08 -16.01
CA GLU A 77 5.72 -1.23 -15.41
C GLU A 77 4.21 -1.43 -15.16
N ARG A 78 3.43 -0.36 -14.95
CA ARG A 78 1.97 -0.44 -14.80
C ARG A 78 1.30 -0.93 -16.08
N VAL A 79 1.80 -0.50 -17.24
CA VAL A 79 1.30 -0.93 -18.55
C VAL A 79 1.64 -2.39 -18.77
N ALA A 80 2.89 -2.78 -18.50
CA ALA A 80 3.35 -4.17 -18.61
C ALA A 80 2.55 -5.11 -17.69
N LEU A 81 2.30 -4.71 -16.45
CA LEU A 81 1.50 -5.48 -15.49
C LEU A 81 0.09 -5.76 -16.01
N ARG A 82 -0.58 -4.76 -16.61
CA ARG A 82 -1.92 -4.93 -17.20
C ARG A 82 -1.91 -5.79 -18.47
N ALA A 83 -0.76 -5.97 -19.09
CA ALA A 83 -0.57 -6.78 -20.30
C ALA A 83 -0.25 -8.25 -20.02
N VAL A 84 0.02 -8.64 -18.77
CA VAL A 84 0.34 -10.03 -18.39
C VAL A 84 -0.79 -11.00 -18.77
N ARG A 85 -0.49 -12.04 -19.56
CA ARG A 85 -1.47 -13.06 -19.99
C ARG A 85 -0.95 -14.50 -19.85
N THR A 86 0.36 -14.69 -19.89
CA THR A 86 1.00 -16.01 -19.92
C THR A 86 1.87 -16.25 -18.68
N ALA A 87 2.25 -17.51 -18.45
CA ALA A 87 3.22 -17.86 -17.40
C ALA A 87 4.56 -17.12 -17.58
N ASP A 88 5.02 -16.95 -18.82
CA ASP A 88 6.24 -16.21 -19.13
C ASP A 88 6.11 -14.70 -18.85
N ASP A 89 4.93 -14.12 -19.09
CA ASP A 89 4.66 -12.73 -18.71
C ASP A 89 4.72 -12.56 -17.19
N HIS A 90 4.19 -13.52 -16.42
CA HIS A 90 4.28 -13.50 -14.97
C HIS A 90 5.73 -13.56 -14.47
N ARG A 91 6.57 -14.43 -15.06
CA ARG A 91 8.01 -14.50 -14.75
C ARG A 91 8.72 -13.19 -15.08
N THR A 92 8.44 -12.63 -16.27
CA THR A 92 9.01 -11.35 -16.71
C THR A 92 8.60 -10.20 -15.80
N MET A 93 7.35 -10.17 -15.38
CA MET A 93 6.83 -9.15 -14.48
C MET A 93 7.44 -9.30 -13.08
N TRP A 94 7.64 -10.53 -12.61
CA TRP A 94 8.31 -10.79 -11.35
C TRP A 94 9.74 -10.26 -11.32
N ASP A 95 10.51 -10.47 -12.40
CA ASP A 95 11.86 -9.92 -12.52
C ASP A 95 11.87 -8.37 -12.47
N ALA A 96 10.85 -7.73 -13.03
CA ALA A 96 10.70 -6.27 -12.94
C ALA A 96 10.38 -5.81 -11.51
N VAL A 97 9.50 -6.52 -10.79
CA VAL A 97 9.21 -6.24 -9.37
C VAL A 97 10.48 -6.28 -8.53
N GLU A 98 11.33 -7.27 -8.72
CA GLU A 98 12.56 -7.38 -7.92
C GLU A 98 13.61 -6.36 -8.29
N ARG A 99 13.72 -5.97 -9.57
CA ARG A 99 14.57 -4.83 -9.96
C ARG A 99 14.11 -3.53 -9.29
N LEU A 100 12.80 -3.29 -9.25
CA LEU A 100 12.23 -2.10 -8.59
C LEU A 100 12.48 -2.12 -7.08
N TRP A 101 12.35 -3.28 -6.44
CA TRP A 101 12.66 -3.44 -5.01
C TRP A 101 14.14 -3.27 -4.72
N ALA A 102 15.03 -3.86 -5.52
CA ALA A 102 16.47 -3.69 -5.38
C ALA A 102 16.87 -2.20 -5.46
N GLY A 103 16.34 -1.47 -6.45
CA GLY A 103 16.57 -0.03 -6.57
C GLY A 103 15.98 0.78 -5.40
N THR A 104 14.83 0.36 -4.87
CA THR A 104 14.19 1.02 -3.72
C THR A 104 14.97 0.80 -2.43
N VAL A 105 15.44 -0.42 -2.19
CA VAL A 105 16.34 -0.76 -1.07
C VAL A 105 17.63 0.05 -1.16
N ALA A 106 18.28 0.09 -2.33
CA ALA A 106 19.50 0.87 -2.52
C ALA A 106 19.32 2.37 -2.21
N ARG A 107 18.17 2.96 -2.61
CA ARG A 107 17.84 4.35 -2.23
C ARG A 107 17.64 4.53 -0.73
N ALA A 108 16.95 3.59 -0.08
CA ALA A 108 16.76 3.63 1.37
C ALA A 108 18.09 3.46 2.12
N GLU A 109 19.00 2.64 1.60
CA GLU A 109 20.33 2.39 2.18
C GLU A 109 21.28 3.58 2.04
N ALA A 110 21.07 4.44 1.03
CA ALA A 110 21.78 5.70 0.89
C ALA A 110 21.35 6.76 1.92
N LEU A 111 20.20 6.59 2.58
CA LEU A 111 19.74 7.46 3.65
C LEU A 111 20.33 7.05 5.02
N PRO A 112 20.45 7.99 5.98
CA PRO A 112 20.79 7.68 7.35
C PRO A 112 19.83 6.62 7.93
N GLU A 113 20.36 5.69 8.73
CA GLU A 113 19.56 4.60 9.31
C GLU A 113 18.27 5.07 9.99
N PRO A 114 18.26 6.16 10.81
CA PRO A 114 17.02 6.61 11.45
C PRO A 114 15.90 6.97 10.46
N ALA A 115 16.24 7.43 9.26
CA ALA A 115 15.26 7.77 8.23
C ALA A 115 14.47 6.55 7.74
N ARG A 116 15.04 5.33 7.82
CA ARG A 116 14.37 4.09 7.40
C ARG A 116 13.26 3.67 8.35
N ARG A 117 13.28 4.16 9.59
CA ARG A 117 12.27 3.90 10.64
C ARG A 117 11.32 5.07 10.87
N GLN A 118 11.50 6.17 10.15
CA GLN A 118 10.66 7.33 10.31
C GLN A 118 9.32 7.13 9.58
N ARG A 119 8.20 7.28 10.30
CA ARG A 119 6.88 7.50 9.70
C ARG A 119 6.74 8.97 9.29
N LEU A 120 6.11 9.23 8.15
CA LEU A 120 5.88 10.58 7.62
C LEU A 120 4.42 10.69 7.21
N ASP A 121 3.75 11.79 7.59
CA ASP A 121 2.34 12.06 7.27
C ASP A 121 1.37 10.93 7.65
N GLY A 122 1.69 10.22 8.74
CA GLY A 122 0.91 9.06 9.19
C GLY A 122 1.10 7.79 8.35
N GLU A 123 1.94 7.84 7.32
CA GLU A 123 2.32 6.68 6.52
C GLU A 123 3.41 5.85 7.20
N TRP A 124 3.46 4.57 6.85
CA TRP A 124 4.47 3.64 7.35
C TRP A 124 5.89 4.06 6.98
N SER A 125 6.82 3.75 7.89
CA SER A 125 8.24 3.81 7.60
C SER A 125 8.65 2.77 6.54
N PHE A 126 9.87 2.88 6.05
CA PHE A 126 10.41 1.89 5.10
C PHE A 126 10.49 0.50 5.74
N VAL A 127 10.93 0.39 7.01
CA VAL A 127 10.97 -0.88 7.74
C VAL A 127 9.58 -1.49 7.89
N GLU A 128 8.58 -0.69 8.26
CA GLU A 128 7.19 -1.16 8.41
C GLU A 128 6.60 -1.61 7.08
N THR A 129 6.91 -0.90 5.99
CA THR A 129 6.53 -1.31 4.63
C THR A 129 7.09 -2.69 4.30
N LEU A 130 8.38 -2.93 4.57
CA LEU A 130 8.99 -4.26 4.34
C LEU A 130 8.36 -5.34 5.23
N ARG A 131 8.10 -5.06 6.50
CA ARG A 131 7.39 -5.98 7.41
C ARG A 131 5.98 -6.31 6.90
N HIS A 132 5.30 -5.33 6.32
CA HIS A 132 3.99 -5.55 5.72
C HIS A 132 4.06 -6.38 4.45
N LEU A 133 5.09 -6.22 3.63
CA LEU A 133 5.27 -7.05 2.44
C LEU A 133 5.60 -8.50 2.79
N VAL A 134 6.31 -8.75 3.89
CA VAL A 134 6.44 -10.09 4.47
C VAL A 134 5.07 -10.64 4.86
N PHE A 135 4.24 -9.85 5.56
CA PHE A 135 2.87 -10.23 5.90
C PHE A 135 2.03 -10.57 4.67
N ALA A 136 2.09 -9.74 3.63
CA ALA A 136 1.35 -9.91 2.39
C ALA A 136 1.77 -11.20 1.67
N ALA A 137 3.07 -11.46 1.56
CA ALA A 137 3.57 -12.70 0.97
C ALA A 137 3.15 -13.93 1.80
N ASP A 138 3.28 -13.89 3.12
CA ASP A 138 2.84 -14.98 4.00
C ASP A 138 1.33 -15.24 3.86
N THR A 139 0.53 -14.19 3.69
CA THR A 139 -0.90 -14.31 3.47
C THR A 139 -1.21 -14.91 2.10
N TRP A 140 -0.76 -14.29 1.01
CA TRP A 140 -1.17 -14.71 -0.34
C TRP A 140 -0.47 -15.99 -0.79
N VAL A 141 0.84 -16.07 -0.59
CA VAL A 141 1.63 -17.25 -0.98
C VAL A 141 1.51 -18.36 0.06
N GLY A 142 1.80 -18.06 1.33
CA GLY A 142 1.81 -19.08 2.39
C GLY A 142 0.42 -19.63 2.68
N ARG A 143 -0.53 -18.76 3.06
CA ARG A 143 -1.89 -19.19 3.42
C ARG A 143 -2.73 -19.56 2.21
N MET A 144 -2.91 -18.63 1.27
CA MET A 144 -3.96 -18.77 0.24
C MET A 144 -3.58 -19.74 -0.88
N ILE A 145 -2.31 -19.72 -1.33
CA ILE A 145 -1.84 -20.63 -2.38
C ILE A 145 -1.38 -21.97 -1.80
N LEU A 146 -0.56 -21.95 -0.74
CA LEU A 146 0.09 -23.16 -0.22
C LEU A 146 -0.62 -23.82 0.95
N GLY A 147 -1.67 -23.19 1.49
CA GLY A 147 -2.51 -23.80 2.54
C GLY A 147 -1.83 -23.92 3.91
N GLU A 148 -0.79 -23.14 4.18
CA GLU A 148 -0.08 -23.21 5.46
C GLU A 148 -0.97 -22.76 6.64
N ALA A 149 -0.97 -23.55 7.71
CA ALA A 149 -1.81 -23.30 8.87
C ALA A 149 -1.40 -22.02 9.63
N VAL A 150 -0.09 -21.74 9.73
CA VAL A 150 0.49 -20.57 10.43
C VAL A 150 1.63 -19.99 9.58
N PRO A 151 1.32 -19.24 8.50
CA PRO A 151 2.32 -18.79 7.54
C PRO A 151 3.06 -17.53 7.98
N HIS A 152 2.44 -16.71 8.82
CA HIS A 152 2.92 -15.36 9.15
C HIS A 152 4.14 -15.41 10.06
N HIS A 153 5.20 -14.70 9.68
CA HIS A 153 6.37 -14.52 10.53
C HIS A 153 6.08 -13.56 11.70
N ARG A 154 6.69 -13.80 12.87
CA ARG A 154 6.49 -12.95 14.06
C ARG A 154 6.83 -11.47 13.87
N PHE A 155 7.74 -11.17 12.94
CA PHE A 155 8.15 -9.80 12.59
C PHE A 155 7.28 -9.16 11.49
N ALA A 156 6.31 -9.87 10.93
CA ALA A 156 5.42 -9.32 9.94
C ALA A 156 4.59 -8.16 10.53
N LEU A 157 4.00 -7.35 9.66
CA LEU A 157 3.11 -6.24 10.06
C LEU A 157 1.78 -6.34 9.31
N PRO A 158 0.68 -6.73 9.97
CA PRO A 158 -0.67 -6.67 9.38
C PRO A 158 -1.02 -5.25 8.91
N PRO A 159 -1.97 -5.10 7.98
CA PRO A 159 -2.44 -3.77 7.59
C PRO A 159 -3.09 -3.02 8.75
N THR A 160 -3.08 -1.69 8.68
CA THR A 160 -3.46 -0.80 9.81
C THR A 160 -4.92 -0.98 10.26
N ASP A 161 -5.79 -1.49 9.39
CA ASP A 161 -7.18 -1.82 9.68
C ASP A 161 -7.36 -3.16 10.43
N HIS A 162 -6.29 -3.97 10.55
CA HIS A 162 -6.29 -5.15 11.39
C HIS A 162 -6.20 -4.74 12.88
N PRO A 163 -7.11 -5.22 13.75
CA PRO A 163 -7.08 -4.90 15.17
C PRO A 163 -5.76 -5.35 15.82
N SER A 164 -5.03 -4.42 16.43
CA SER A 164 -3.71 -4.69 17.01
C SER A 164 -3.72 -5.76 18.11
N ASP A 165 -4.81 -5.87 18.86
CA ASP A 165 -5.04 -6.88 19.90
C ASP A 165 -5.24 -8.29 19.35
N ARG A 166 -5.54 -8.41 18.05
CA ARG A 166 -5.69 -9.69 17.33
C ARG A 166 -4.45 -10.13 16.58
N ALA A 167 -3.41 -9.30 16.49
CA ALA A 167 -2.14 -9.68 15.87
C ALA A 167 -1.52 -10.98 16.44
N PRO A 168 -1.62 -11.28 17.77
CA PRO A 168 -1.15 -12.55 18.31
C PRO A 168 -1.87 -13.78 17.73
N GLU A 169 -3.13 -13.65 17.28
CA GLU A 169 -3.88 -14.74 16.61
C GLU A 169 -3.24 -15.13 15.27
N LEU A 170 -2.50 -14.21 14.66
CA LEU A 170 -1.72 -14.42 13.45
C LEU A 170 -0.28 -14.87 13.75
N GLY A 171 0.10 -15.03 15.03
CA GLY A 171 1.48 -15.32 15.42
C GLY A 171 2.44 -14.13 15.25
N VAL A 172 1.90 -12.91 15.06
CA VAL A 172 2.68 -11.68 14.91
C VAL A 172 2.91 -11.02 16.27
N ASP A 173 4.13 -10.53 16.49
CA ASP A 173 4.49 -9.71 17.64
C ASP A 173 4.73 -8.26 17.20
N LEU A 174 3.76 -7.39 17.49
CA LEU A 174 3.83 -5.96 17.19
C LEU A 174 4.83 -5.20 18.08
N THR A 175 5.23 -5.78 19.22
CA THR A 175 6.20 -5.18 20.15
C THR A 175 7.64 -5.50 19.79
N SER A 176 7.86 -6.46 18.88
CA SER A 176 9.17 -6.78 18.36
C SER A 176 9.77 -5.60 17.59
N GLU A 177 11.04 -5.30 17.88
CA GLU A 177 11.88 -4.33 17.18
C GLU A 177 12.98 -5.05 16.39
N PRO A 178 12.64 -5.75 15.29
CA PRO A 178 13.63 -6.44 14.48
C PRO A 178 14.58 -5.44 13.85
N SER A 179 15.85 -5.81 13.72
CA SER A 179 16.85 -5.02 13.01
C SER A 179 16.47 -4.85 11.53
N TYR A 180 17.00 -3.81 10.89
CA TYR A 180 16.77 -3.58 9.47
C TYR A 180 17.25 -4.78 8.61
N ALA A 181 18.39 -5.37 8.97
CA ALA A 181 18.95 -6.53 8.27
C ALA A 181 18.05 -7.77 8.37
N GLU A 182 17.44 -8.03 9.54
CA GLU A 182 16.50 -9.15 9.70
C GLU A 182 15.26 -8.97 8.83
N VAL A 183 14.68 -7.76 8.81
CA VAL A 183 13.51 -7.47 7.99
C VAL A 183 13.83 -7.57 6.50
N LEU A 184 15.00 -7.07 6.08
CA LEU A 184 15.43 -7.15 4.69
C LEU A 184 15.67 -8.60 4.25
N ALA A 185 16.29 -9.42 5.10
CA ALA A 185 16.48 -10.84 4.84
C ALA A 185 15.15 -11.59 4.71
N LEU A 186 14.18 -11.29 5.60
CA LEU A 186 12.83 -11.88 5.51
C LEU A 186 12.12 -11.47 4.22
N HIS A 187 12.18 -10.19 3.86
CA HIS A 187 11.58 -9.71 2.61
C HIS A 187 12.22 -10.39 1.39
N ALA A 188 13.54 -10.52 1.36
CA ALA A 188 14.26 -11.21 0.29
C ALA A 188 13.87 -12.70 0.19
N ASP A 189 13.71 -13.39 1.33
CA ASP A 189 13.22 -14.77 1.35
C ASP A 189 11.81 -14.89 0.75
N ARG A 190 10.90 -13.95 1.09
CA ARG A 190 9.54 -13.93 0.53
C ARG A 190 9.49 -13.64 -0.96
N LEU A 191 10.38 -12.77 -1.44
CA LEU A 191 10.54 -12.55 -2.87
C LEU A 191 11.03 -13.84 -3.56
N ALA A 192 12.05 -14.50 -3.00
CA ALA A 192 12.58 -15.74 -3.54
C ALA A 192 11.55 -16.88 -3.54
N ARG A 193 10.72 -16.97 -2.50
CA ARG A 193 9.60 -17.92 -2.42
C ARG A 193 8.58 -17.69 -3.54
N THR A 194 8.20 -16.44 -3.76
CA THR A 194 7.25 -16.07 -4.82
C THR A 194 7.84 -16.33 -6.21
N ARG A 195 9.15 -16.07 -6.41
CA ARG A 195 9.85 -16.46 -7.66
C ARG A 195 9.71 -17.95 -7.94
N ARG A 196 9.96 -18.81 -6.94
CA ARG A 196 9.87 -20.26 -7.13
C ARG A 196 8.48 -20.69 -7.61
N LEU A 197 7.42 -20.12 -7.02
CA LEU A 197 6.06 -20.36 -7.49
C LEU A 197 5.79 -19.83 -8.90
N ALA A 198 6.26 -18.63 -9.22
CA ALA A 198 6.13 -18.08 -10.57
C ALA A 198 6.85 -18.95 -11.61
N ALA A 199 7.95 -19.61 -11.24
CA ALA A 199 8.66 -20.54 -12.11
C ALA A 199 7.86 -21.82 -12.41
N GLU A 200 6.99 -22.25 -11.50
CA GLU A 200 6.16 -23.46 -11.62
C GLU A 200 4.85 -23.25 -12.42
N LEU A 201 4.53 -22.01 -12.80
CA LEU A 201 3.35 -21.71 -13.61
C LEU A 201 3.41 -22.41 -14.98
N THR A 202 2.29 -23.01 -15.41
CA THR A 202 2.14 -23.65 -16.73
C THR A 202 1.30 -22.80 -17.67
#